data_AF-A0A9D4LE94-F1
#
_entry.id   AF-A0A9D4LE94-F1
#
_cell.length_a   1.000
_cell.length_b   1.000
_cell.length_c   1.000
_cell.angle_alpha   90.00
_cell.angle_beta   90.00
_cell.angle_gamma   90.00
#
_symmetry.space_group_name_H-M   'P 1'
#
loop_
_entity.id
_entity.type
_entity.pdbx_description
1 polymer ?
#
loop_
_entity_poly.entity_id
_entity_poly.type
_entity_poly.pdbx_seq_one_letter_code
_entity_poly.pdbx_strand_id
1 'polypeptide(L)'
;MTEVDHMPQTGVRWESGQIEDDFEGGNNSAKLFERSRIKALADERESVQKKTFQKWVNSHLARIGCRINDLYIDLRDGKMLMKLLEILSGERL
;
A
#
# COMPACT_ATOMS: atom_id res chain seq x y z
N MET A 1 -29.76 -26.34 26.53
CA MET A 1 -28.55 -27.18 26.53
C MET A 1 -28.29 -27.54 25.08
N THR A 2 -27.63 -26.65 24.37
CA THR A 2 -27.16 -26.82 22.99
C THR A 2 -25.69 -26.44 23.06
N GLU A 3 -24.85 -27.42 22.72
CA GLU A 3 -23.40 -27.31 22.72
C GLU A 3 -22.95 -26.02 22.03
N VAL A 4 -22.16 -25.23 22.77
CA VAL A 4 -21.37 -24.14 22.20
C VAL A 4 -20.17 -24.77 21.51
N ASP A 5 -20.35 -25.15 20.24
CA ASP A 5 -19.24 -25.51 19.37
C ASP A 5 -18.22 -24.38 19.38
N HIS A 6 -16.98 -24.74 19.70
CA HIS A 6 -15.86 -23.82 19.78
C HIS A 6 -15.57 -23.27 18.38
N MET A 7 -15.80 -21.98 18.20
CA MET A 7 -15.36 -21.23 17.03
C MET A 7 -13.83 -21.34 16.91
N PRO A 8 -13.27 -21.82 15.78
CA PRO A 8 -11.84 -21.70 15.56
C PRO A 8 -11.53 -20.21 15.42
N GLN A 9 -10.70 -19.68 16.32
CA GLN A 9 -10.15 -18.34 16.18
C GLN A 9 -9.23 -18.32 14.95
N THR A 10 -9.80 -18.09 13.77
CA THR A 10 -9.04 -17.67 12.60
C THR A 10 -8.75 -16.18 12.78
N GLY A 11 -7.75 -15.90 13.61
CA GLY A 11 -7.14 -14.59 13.69
C GLY A 11 -6.51 -14.29 12.33
N VAL A 12 -7.21 -13.53 11.49
CA VAL A 12 -6.60 -12.92 10.31
C VAL A 12 -5.62 -11.87 10.80
N ARG A 13 -4.41 -12.32 11.10
CA ARG A 13 -3.26 -11.50 11.45
C ARG A 13 -2.68 -10.97 10.14
N TRP A 14 -2.98 -9.71 9.82
CA TRP A 14 -2.36 -8.99 8.71
C TRP A 14 -0.90 -8.67 9.05
N GLU A 15 -0.02 -9.66 8.99
CA GLU A 15 1.42 -9.44 9.07
C GLU A 15 2.04 -9.63 7.69
N SER A 16 2.58 -8.54 7.16
CA SER A 16 3.38 -8.53 5.96
C SER A 16 4.59 -9.44 6.14
N GLY A 17 4.61 -10.54 5.40
CA GLY A 17 5.82 -11.32 5.16
C GLY A 17 5.88 -12.65 5.90
N GLN A 18 5.08 -13.62 5.45
CA GLN A 18 5.47 -15.01 5.24
C GLN A 18 4.28 -15.72 4.57
N ILE A 19 4.35 -15.87 3.25
CA ILE A 19 3.53 -16.86 2.57
C ILE A 19 4.09 -18.19 3.07
N GLU A 20 3.34 -18.88 3.93
CA GLU A 20 3.69 -20.20 4.41
C GLU A 20 4.01 -21.07 3.19
N ASP A 21 5.26 -21.54 3.10
CA ASP A 21 5.70 -22.49 2.08
C ASP A 21 5.07 -23.85 2.42
N ASP A 22 3.81 -24.03 2.03
CA ASP A 22 3.21 -25.36 1.93
C ASP A 22 3.94 -26.11 0.81
N PHE A 23 4.88 -26.96 1.22
CA PHE A 23 5.66 -27.85 0.37
C PHE A 23 4.75 -28.94 -0.20
N GLU A 24 4.00 -28.61 -1.25
CA GLU A 24 3.24 -29.59 -2.02
C GLU A 24 3.90 -29.80 -3.40
N GLY A 25 4.52 -30.98 -3.53
CA GLY A 25 5.30 -31.43 -4.67
C GLY A 25 4.46 -31.51 -5.94
N GLY A 26 4.58 -30.48 -6.79
CA GLY A 26 3.92 -30.39 -8.08
C GLY A 26 4.38 -29.15 -8.84
N ASN A 27 5.22 -29.38 -9.86
CA ASN A 27 5.80 -28.42 -10.81
C ASN A 27 6.30 -27.07 -10.23
N ASN A 28 7.48 -27.10 -9.61
CA ASN A 28 8.12 -25.94 -8.98
C ASN A 28 8.40 -24.79 -9.97
N SER A 29 8.65 -25.05 -11.26
CA SER A 29 8.97 -23.99 -12.23
C SER A 29 7.76 -23.14 -12.59
N ALA A 30 6.59 -23.76 -12.77
CA ALA A 30 5.35 -23.03 -13.06
C ALA A 30 4.90 -22.18 -11.87
N LYS A 31 4.99 -22.72 -10.64
CA LYS A 31 4.68 -21.97 -9.41
C LYS A 31 5.62 -20.78 -9.23
N LEU A 32 6.92 -20.96 -9.47
CA LEU A 32 7.91 -19.87 -9.42
C LEU A 32 7.63 -18.80 -10.47
N PHE A 33 7.36 -19.20 -11.72
CA PHE A 33 7.03 -18.27 -12.79
C PHE A 33 5.79 -17.44 -12.45
N GLU A 34 4.73 -18.09 -11.96
CA GLU A 34 3.51 -17.38 -11.58
C GLU A 34 3.73 -16.45 -10.39
N ARG A 35 4.48 -16.88 -9.36
CA ARG A 35 4.89 -16.01 -8.24
C ARG A 35 5.65 -14.78 -8.74
N SER A 36 6.63 -14.95 -9.65
CA SER A 36 7.39 -13.85 -10.24
C SER A 36 6.50 -12.90 -11.06
N ARG A 37 5.56 -13.45 -11.84
CA ARG A 37 4.61 -12.66 -12.64
C ARG A 37 3.68 -11.83 -11.75
N ILE A 38 3.11 -12.43 -10.71
CA ILE A 38 2.27 -11.73 -9.74
C ILE A 38 3.05 -10.61 -9.07
N LYS A 39 4.28 -10.87 -8.63
CA LYS A 39 5.15 -9.85 -8.05
C LYS A 39 5.41 -8.69 -9.01
N ALA A 40 5.75 -8.97 -10.27
CA ALA A 40 5.98 -7.92 -11.26
C ALA A 40 4.75 -7.03 -11.48
N LEU A 41 3.55 -7.64 -11.54
CA LEU A 41 2.30 -6.90 -11.64
C LEU A 41 1.99 -6.06 -10.40
N ALA A 42 2.33 -6.56 -9.21
CA ALA A 42 2.18 -5.80 -7.97
C ALA A 42 3.14 -4.59 -7.95
N ASP A 43 4.41 -4.79 -8.29
CA ASP A 43 5.43 -3.74 -8.35
C ASP A 43 5.06 -2.67 -9.40
N GLU A 44 4.50 -3.07 -10.55
CA GLU A 44 3.99 -2.14 -11.57
C GLU A 44 2.81 -1.31 -11.04
N ARG A 45 1.83 -1.97 -10.41
CA ARG A 45 0.66 -1.29 -9.80
C ARG A 45 1.09 -0.29 -8.74
N GLU A 46 2.02 -0.67 -7.87
CA GLU A 46 2.56 0.21 -6.84
C GLU A 46 3.25 1.44 -7.47
N SER A 47 4.08 1.24 -8.50
CA SER A 47 4.73 2.33 -9.23
C SER A 47 3.73 3.29 -9.87
N VAL A 48 2.68 2.77 -10.51
CA VAL A 48 1.60 3.56 -11.11
C VAL A 48 0.83 4.33 -10.04
N GLN A 49 0.48 3.67 -8.93
CA GLN A 49 -0.22 4.30 -7.81
C GLN A 49 0.60 5.41 -7.20
N LYS A 50 1.89 5.19 -6.93
CA LYS A 50 2.82 6.20 -6.40
C LYS A 50 2.89 7.41 -7.33
N LYS A 51 3.10 7.21 -8.62
CA LYS A 51 3.16 8.31 -9.61
C LYS A 51 1.85 9.08 -9.70
N THR A 52 0.73 8.37 -9.69
CA THR A 52 -0.60 8.98 -9.77
C THR A 52 -0.87 9.84 -8.53
N PHE A 53 -0.62 9.29 -7.35
CA PHE A 53 -0.80 10.02 -6.10
C PHE A 53 0.16 11.22 -6.01
N GLN A 54 1.43 11.05 -6.39
CA GLN A 54 2.39 12.16 -6.43
C GLN A 54 1.94 13.29 -7.37
N LYS A 55 1.42 12.97 -8.56
CA LYS A 55 0.86 13.98 -9.49
C LYS A 55 -0.33 14.70 -8.88
N TRP A 56 -1.22 13.96 -8.24
CA TRP A 56 -2.39 14.51 -7.57
C TRP A 56 -2.00 15.43 -6.40
N VAL A 57 -1.05 15.03 -5.55
CA VAL A 57 -0.53 15.91 -4.48
C VAL A 57 0.08 17.18 -5.07
N ASN A 58 0.89 17.06 -6.13
CA ASN A 58 1.50 18.20 -6.79
C ASN A 58 0.48 19.14 -7.45
N SER A 59 -0.65 18.64 -7.97
CA SER A 59 -1.69 19.53 -8.51
C SER A 59 -2.34 20.40 -7.43
N HIS A 60 -2.39 19.92 -6.18
CA HIS A 60 -2.89 20.70 -5.04
C HIS A 60 -1.83 21.66 -4.52
N LEU A 61 -0.61 21.18 -4.25
CA LEU A 61 0.49 22.00 -3.71
C LEU A 61 0.94 23.12 -4.67
N ALA A 62 0.75 22.94 -5.98
CA ALA A 62 1.03 23.98 -6.96
C ALA A 62 0.22 25.28 -6.72
N ARG A 63 -0.97 25.20 -6.09
CA ARG A 63 -1.80 26.36 -5.73
C ARG A 63 -1.10 27.33 -4.76
N ILE A 64 -0.12 26.84 -4.01
CA ILE A 64 0.68 27.62 -3.05
C ILE A 64 2.18 27.62 -3.39
N GLY A 65 2.53 27.32 -4.65
CA GLY A 65 3.92 27.31 -5.13
C GLY A 65 4.80 26.22 -4.52
N CYS A 66 4.22 25.15 -3.95
CA CYS A 66 4.96 24.02 -3.38
C CYS A 66 4.94 22.82 -4.32
N ARG A 67 5.93 21.93 -4.21
CA ARG A 67 6.03 20.69 -4.99
C ARG A 67 6.82 19.63 -4.22
N ILE A 68 6.46 18.36 -4.41
CA ILE A 68 7.17 17.19 -3.89
C ILE A 68 7.80 16.36 -5.01
N ASN A 69 9.00 15.84 -4.76
CA ASN A 69 9.81 15.04 -5.68
C ASN A 69 9.87 13.56 -5.26
N ASP A 70 9.92 13.25 -3.97
CA ASP A 70 9.76 11.90 -3.44
C ASP A 70 8.69 11.86 -2.35
N LEU A 71 7.63 11.10 -2.63
CA LEU A 71 6.46 10.99 -1.76
C LEU A 71 6.80 10.53 -0.32
N TYR A 72 7.72 9.58 -0.16
CA TYR A 72 8.04 8.98 1.14
C TYR A 72 9.05 9.79 1.95
N ILE A 73 9.79 10.69 1.29
CA ILE A 73 10.73 11.59 1.95
C ILE A 73 10.02 12.91 2.28
N ASP A 74 9.36 13.51 1.30
CA ASP A 74 8.82 14.87 1.41
C ASP A 74 7.56 14.95 2.27
N LEU A 75 6.81 13.84 2.43
CA LEU A 75 5.67 13.78 3.35
C LEU A 75 6.04 13.25 4.75
N ARG A 76 7.29 12.80 4.96
CA ARG A 76 7.71 12.06 6.17
C ARG A 76 7.60 12.89 7.45
N ASP A 77 8.01 14.14 7.40
CA ASP A 77 8.00 15.03 8.57
C ASP A 77 6.61 15.64 8.84
N GLY A 78 5.62 15.33 7.99
CA GLY A 78 4.25 15.77 8.09
C GLY A 78 3.98 17.20 7.60
N LYS A 79 5.00 18.04 7.35
CA LYS A 79 4.75 19.47 7.01
C LYS A 79 4.05 19.65 5.68
N MET A 80 4.49 18.93 4.65
CA MET A 80 3.82 18.97 3.34
C MET A 80 2.45 18.30 3.39
N LEU A 81 2.27 17.29 4.26
CA LEU A 81 0.98 16.66 4.48
C LEU A 81 -0.01 17.64 5.11
N MET A 82 0.39 18.40 6.13
CA MET A 82 -0.43 19.44 6.74
C MET A 82 -0.89 20.47 5.71
N LYS A 83 0.04 21.01 4.91
CA LYS A 83 -0.29 21.96 3.83
C LYS A 83 -1.29 21.39 2.82
N LEU A 84 -1.12 20.11 2.44
CA LEU A 84 -2.05 19.44 1.55
C LEU A 84 -3.45 19.36 2.17
N LEU A 85 -3.54 19.01 3.46
CA LEU A 85 -4.81 18.96 4.19
C LEU A 85 -5.49 20.33 4.26
N GLU A 86 -4.77 21.41 4.55
CA GLU A 86 -5.31 22.77 4.54
C GLU A 86 -5.90 23.16 3.18
N ILE A 87 -5.23 22.78 2.09
CA ILE A 87 -5.70 23.06 0.72
C ILE A 87 -6.96 22.26 0.36
N LEU A 88 -7.07 21.04 0.88
CA LEU A 88 -8.20 20.14 0.64
C LEU A 88 -9.42 20.50 1.49
N SER A 89 -9.21 20.84 2.76
CA SER A 89 -10.29 21.25 3.68
C SER A 89 -10.76 22.67 3.40
N GLY A 90 -9.88 23.54 2.89
CA GLY A 90 -10.14 24.98 2.80
C GLY A 90 -10.00 25.71 4.13
N GLU A 91 -9.48 25.05 5.16
CA GLU A 91 -9.29 25.58 6.51
C GLU A 91 -7.79 25.59 6.87
N ARG A 92 -7.38 26.50 7.77
CA ARG A 92 -6.01 26.49 8.33
C ARG A 92 -5.91 25.48 9.46
N LEU A 93 -4.79 24.75 9.50
CA LEU A 93 -4.48 23.72 10.51
C LEU A 93 -3.30 24.12 11.41
#